data_AF-A0A502M1H3-F1
#
_entry.id   AF-A0A502M1H3-F1
#
_cell.length_a   1.000
_cell.length_b   1.000
_cell.length_c   1.000
_cell.angle_alpha   90.00
_cell.angle_beta   90.00
_cell.angle_gamma   90.00
#
_symmetry.space_group_name_H-M   'P 1'
#
loop_
_entity.id
_entity.type
_entity.pdbx_description
1 polymer ?
#
loop_
_entity_poly.entity_id
_entity_poly.type
_entity_poly.pdbx_seq_one_letter_code
_entity_poly.pdbx_strand_id
1 'polypeptide(L)'
;MRGINLDAYNDINEYYSKNSKTFMAWFASFTAVFAITIILQLTALLHFVINKENYYGHFLSEITNRFGAGGADENAQRVILRTLSMYSIIFLLTLGVYIWHIYSFARSVIQKNYVNYSMPLLIIYNFVFIFLIINIIFNGTSYFVIAPWDVSKILWTVATIWFIIIYFAVFMRCKKIINSFKYLTAIINQRQIMSTMANSNDSFMAMLNALQPNQSNTQKPKETEMSQNEQNQNQENSYRTKLAKLNQEQLILMAQKLNIFEPEQLKKEELIDKISSIFEDNSKQNENSEEIKQENKDDSKGETND
;
A
#
# COMPACT_ATOMS: atom_id res chain seq x y z
N MET A 1 -1.43 12.93 12.04
CA MET A 1 -2.60 12.49 11.27
C MET A 1 -3.21 11.31 12.02
N ARG A 2 -3.92 11.61 13.12
CA ARG A 2 -4.85 10.68 13.77
C ARG A 2 -6.21 10.95 13.10
N GLY A 3 -6.92 9.89 12.71
CA GLY A 3 -8.37 9.93 12.50
C GLY A 3 -8.91 10.64 11.27
N ILE A 4 -8.18 10.69 10.14
CA ILE A 4 -8.87 11.05 8.89
C ILE A 4 -9.67 9.83 8.46
N ASN A 5 -11.00 9.90 8.58
CA ASN A 5 -11.89 8.90 8.01
C ASN A 5 -11.80 8.98 6.48
N LEU A 6 -11.09 8.03 5.88
CA LEU A 6 -10.87 7.98 4.42
C LEU A 6 -12.12 7.50 3.68
N ASP A 7 -13.06 6.85 4.38
CA ASP A 7 -14.32 6.37 3.79
C ASP A 7 -15.30 7.50 3.48
N ALA A 8 -15.08 8.68 4.06
CA ALA A 8 -15.89 9.87 3.88
C ALA A 8 -15.65 10.61 2.55
N TYR A 9 -14.61 10.24 1.80
CA TYR A 9 -14.28 10.89 0.52
C TYR A 9 -14.71 10.02 -0.66
N ASN A 10 -15.45 10.62 -1.61
CA ASN A 10 -15.90 9.95 -2.82
C ASN A 10 -14.98 10.20 -4.03
N ASP A 11 -14.12 11.22 -3.95
CA ASP A 11 -13.14 11.57 -4.99
C ASP A 11 -11.76 11.94 -4.40
N ILE A 12 -10.71 11.60 -5.14
CA ILE A 12 -9.31 11.90 -4.83
C ILE A 12 -9.05 13.41 -4.85
N ASN A 13 -9.71 14.15 -5.75
CA ASN A 13 -9.52 15.61 -5.86
C ASN A 13 -10.08 16.34 -4.63
N GLU A 14 -11.16 15.83 -4.04
CA GLU A 14 -11.74 16.37 -2.81
C GLU A 14 -10.79 16.19 -1.61
N TYR A 15 -10.20 15.00 -1.50
CA TYR A 15 -9.19 14.73 -0.47
C TYR A 15 -7.95 15.61 -0.61
N TYR A 16 -7.50 15.83 -1.85
CA TYR A 16 -6.40 16.75 -2.16
C TYR A 16 -6.75 18.18 -1.82
N SER A 17 -7.87 18.72 -2.30
CA SER A 17 -8.20 20.14 -2.14
C SER A 17 -8.27 20.55 -0.67
N LYS A 18 -8.92 19.72 0.16
CA LYS A 18 -9.11 19.95 1.60
C LYS A 18 -7.81 19.96 2.42
N ASN A 19 -6.79 19.21 1.99
CA ASN A 19 -5.54 19.04 2.74
C ASN A 19 -4.29 19.54 1.99
N SER A 20 -4.48 20.14 0.81
CA SER A 20 -3.44 20.52 -0.15
C SER A 20 -2.30 21.33 0.48
N LYS A 21 -2.62 22.34 1.29
CA LYS A 21 -1.64 23.19 1.98
C LYS A 21 -0.74 22.40 2.93
N THR A 22 -1.34 21.53 3.74
CA THR A 22 -0.59 20.70 4.69
C THR A 22 0.29 19.70 3.97
N PHE A 23 -0.21 19.05 2.91
CA PHE A 23 0.58 18.12 2.12
C PHE A 23 1.75 18.82 1.43
N MET A 24 1.48 19.96 0.78
CA MET A 24 2.50 20.75 0.11
C MET A 24 3.57 21.24 1.09
N ALA A 25 3.19 21.66 2.30
CA ALA A 25 4.15 22.06 3.32
C ALA A 25 5.11 20.93 3.72
N TRP A 26 4.62 19.69 3.87
CA TRP A 26 5.48 18.55 4.20
C TRP A 26 6.46 18.21 3.08
N PHE A 27 5.98 18.18 1.83
CA PHE A 27 6.85 17.90 0.68
C PHE A 27 7.84 19.03 0.44
N ALA A 28 7.41 20.30 0.49
CA ALA A 28 8.30 21.44 0.37
C ALA A 28 9.36 21.47 1.48
N SER A 29 8.96 21.14 2.72
CA SER A 29 9.90 20.99 3.84
C SER A 29 10.92 19.90 3.55
N PHE A 30 10.48 18.74 3.03
CA PHE A 30 11.39 17.64 2.67
C PHE A 30 12.37 18.06 1.56
N THR A 31 11.90 18.75 0.52
CA THR A 31 12.76 19.30 -0.53
C THR A 31 13.79 20.25 0.03
N ALA A 32 13.38 21.21 0.87
CA ALA A 32 14.28 22.21 1.45
C ALA A 32 15.36 21.57 2.32
N VAL A 33 14.99 20.65 3.21
CA VAL A 33 15.98 19.99 4.07
C VAL A 33 16.88 19.02 3.30
N PHE A 34 16.37 18.39 2.24
CA PHE A 34 17.20 17.53 1.37
C PHE A 34 18.20 18.38 0.55
N ALA A 35 17.82 19.59 0.13
CA ALA A 35 18.75 20.54 -0.50
C ALA A 35 19.92 20.90 0.43
N ILE A 36 19.68 21.08 1.73
CA ILE A 36 20.74 21.32 2.72
C ILE A 36 21.73 20.15 2.75
N THR A 37 21.26 18.90 2.68
CA THR A 37 22.14 17.72 2.61
C THR A 37 23.06 17.76 1.38
N ILE A 38 22.54 18.17 0.23
CA ILE A 38 23.33 18.30 -1.02
C ILE A 38 24.39 19.39 -0.87
N ILE A 39 24.02 20.53 -0.29
CA ILE A 39 24.96 21.62 -0.04
C ILE A 39 26.07 21.14 0.91
N LEU A 40 25.74 20.45 2.00
CA LEU A 40 26.74 19.90 2.93
C LEU A 40 27.69 18.92 2.23
N GLN A 41 27.18 18.02 1.40
CA GLN A 41 28.01 17.08 0.63
C GLN A 41 28.91 17.80 -0.38
N LEU A 42 28.36 18.81 -1.08
CA LEU A 42 29.14 19.62 -2.01
C LEU A 42 30.25 20.38 -1.29
N THR A 43 29.96 20.99 -0.13
CA THR A 43 30.95 21.67 0.71
C THR A 43 32.03 20.69 1.17
N ALA A 44 31.65 19.47 1.59
CA ALA A 44 32.61 18.44 1.99
C ALA A 44 33.56 18.04 0.86
N LEU A 45 33.03 17.94 -0.36
CA LEU A 45 33.78 17.59 -1.57
C LEU A 45 34.69 18.73 -2.02
N LEU A 46 34.18 19.96 -2.07
CA LEU A 46 34.98 21.15 -2.40
C LEU A 46 36.12 21.34 -1.39
N HIS A 47 35.84 21.20 -0.09
CA HIS A 47 36.86 21.32 0.94
C HIS A 47 37.96 20.26 0.77
N PHE A 48 37.59 19.02 0.43
CA PHE A 48 38.55 17.95 0.17
C PHE A 48 39.43 18.22 -1.05
N VAL A 49 38.84 18.72 -2.14
CA VAL A 49 39.56 19.05 -3.37
C VAL A 49 40.49 20.25 -3.18
N ILE A 50 40.02 21.33 -2.54
CA ILE A 50 40.80 22.55 -2.32
C ILE A 50 42.00 22.28 -1.40
N ASN A 51 41.79 21.51 -0.32
CA ASN A 51 42.82 21.22 0.66
C ASN A 51 43.53 19.87 0.40
N LYS A 52 43.46 19.32 -0.81
CA LYS A 52 43.95 17.98 -1.15
C LYS A 52 45.38 17.72 -0.65
N GLU A 53 46.27 18.69 -0.79
CA GLU A 53 47.68 18.57 -0.34
C GLU A 53 47.80 18.41 1.18
N ASN A 54 46.94 19.09 1.96
CA ASN A 54 46.90 18.91 3.42
C ASN A 54 46.40 17.50 3.79
N TYR A 55 45.34 17.03 3.12
CA TYR A 55 44.87 15.64 3.29
C TYR A 55 45.97 14.64 2.92
N TYR A 56 46.71 14.91 1.85
CA TYR A 56 47.84 14.10 1.42
C TYR A 56 48.93 13.98 2.48
N GLY A 57 49.40 15.11 3.01
CA GLY A 57 50.42 15.12 4.07
C GLY A 57 49.99 14.33 5.31
N HIS A 58 48.71 14.44 5.71
CA HIS A 58 48.18 13.68 6.84
C HIS A 58 48.07 12.17 6.55
N PHE A 59 47.53 11.77 5.39
CA PHE A 59 47.47 10.36 5.01
C PHE A 59 48.87 9.74 4.87
N LEU A 60 49.82 10.46 4.28
CA LEU A 60 51.20 10.01 4.14
C LEU A 60 51.84 9.79 5.51
N SER A 61 51.68 10.75 6.44
CA SER A 61 52.18 10.63 7.81
C SER A 61 51.56 9.43 8.54
N GLU A 62 50.23 9.27 8.45
CA GLU A 62 49.54 8.18 9.15
C GLU A 62 49.91 6.80 8.60
N ILE A 63 50.06 6.66 7.27
CA ILE A 63 50.49 5.41 6.64
C ILE A 63 51.95 5.11 6.98
N THR A 64 52.83 6.12 6.91
CA THR A 64 54.25 5.97 7.26
C THR A 64 54.43 5.53 8.70
N ASN A 65 53.67 6.12 9.62
CA ASN A 65 53.72 5.78 11.05
C ASN A 65 53.19 4.37 11.35
N ARG A 66 52.25 3.84 10.55
CA ARG A 66 51.65 2.51 10.76
C ARG A 66 52.38 1.38 10.05
N PHE A 67 52.92 1.63 8.85
CA PHE A 67 53.42 0.58 7.95
C PHE A 67 54.86 0.81 7.47
N GLY A 68 55.50 1.92 7.87
CA GLY A 68 56.82 2.33 7.42
C GLY A 68 56.80 3.12 6.09
N ALA A 69 57.96 3.62 5.66
CA ALA A 69 58.07 4.51 4.50
C ALA A 69 57.88 3.80 3.13
N GLY A 70 58.02 2.48 3.09
CA GLY A 70 57.90 1.71 1.85
C GLY A 70 56.49 1.77 1.27
N GLY A 71 56.34 2.36 0.07
CA GLY A 71 55.05 2.46 -0.63
C GLY A 71 54.02 3.38 0.04
N ALA A 72 54.41 4.17 1.04
CA ALA A 72 53.49 5.08 1.74
C ALA A 72 52.93 6.16 0.80
N ASP A 73 53.75 6.67 -0.11
CA ASP A 73 53.39 7.66 -1.13
C ASP A 73 52.28 7.13 -2.07
N GLU A 74 52.52 5.98 -2.70
CA GLU A 74 51.54 5.34 -3.59
C GLU A 74 50.23 5.02 -2.86
N ASN A 75 50.31 4.53 -1.62
CA ASN A 75 49.13 4.21 -0.83
C ASN A 75 48.34 5.47 -0.45
N ALA A 76 49.01 6.56 -0.07
CA ALA A 76 48.37 7.84 0.23
C ALA A 76 47.64 8.40 -1.01
N GLN A 77 48.28 8.35 -2.18
CA GLN A 77 47.64 8.76 -3.44
C GLN A 77 46.41 7.91 -3.78
N ARG A 78 46.49 6.57 -3.60
CA ARG A 78 45.35 5.67 -3.80
C ARG A 78 44.21 5.97 -2.84
N VAL A 79 44.48 6.27 -1.58
CA VAL A 79 43.45 6.64 -0.59
C VAL A 79 42.75 7.92 -1.00
N ILE A 80 43.49 8.95 -1.43
CA ILE A 80 42.88 10.20 -1.92
C ILE A 80 42.00 9.95 -3.13
N LEU A 81 42.52 9.27 -4.15
CA LEU A 81 41.78 8.99 -5.38
C LEU A 81 40.51 8.20 -5.08
N ARG A 82 40.60 7.13 -4.28
CA ARG A 82 39.45 6.33 -3.87
C ARG A 82 38.41 7.18 -3.13
N THR A 83 38.84 8.00 -2.18
CA THR A 83 37.96 8.85 -1.37
C THR A 83 37.26 9.87 -2.25
N LEU A 84 38.01 10.56 -3.11
CA LEU A 84 37.46 11.54 -4.05
C LEU A 84 36.46 10.91 -5.02
N SER A 85 36.80 9.77 -5.63
CA SER A 85 35.91 9.06 -6.54
C SER A 85 34.63 8.61 -5.84
N MET A 86 34.74 8.01 -4.65
CA MET A 86 33.59 7.54 -3.89
C MET A 86 32.67 8.70 -3.49
N TYR A 87 33.22 9.79 -2.93
CA TYR A 87 32.44 10.96 -2.55
C TYR A 87 31.80 11.65 -3.75
N SER A 88 32.49 11.72 -4.89
CA SER A 88 31.94 12.28 -6.14
C SER A 88 30.77 11.46 -6.66
N ILE A 89 30.89 10.13 -6.69
CA ILE A 89 29.83 9.23 -7.15
C ILE A 89 28.62 9.34 -6.23
N ILE A 90 28.80 9.32 -4.91
CA ILE A 90 27.70 9.42 -3.94
C ILE A 90 27.00 10.78 -4.07
N PHE A 91 27.76 11.87 -4.22
CA PHE A 91 27.20 13.19 -4.43
C PHE A 91 26.34 13.25 -5.71
N LEU A 92 26.86 12.75 -6.84
CA LEU A 92 26.14 12.74 -8.11
C LEU A 92 24.87 11.88 -8.04
N LEU A 93 24.92 10.71 -7.40
CA LEU A 93 23.75 9.86 -7.17
C LEU A 93 22.70 10.59 -6.32
N THR A 94 23.14 11.25 -5.24
CA THR A 94 22.26 12.01 -4.34
C THR A 94 21.60 13.17 -5.08
N LEU A 95 22.37 13.89 -5.90
CA LEU A 95 21.88 14.97 -6.74
C LEU A 95 20.86 14.46 -7.78
N GLY A 96 21.13 13.34 -8.42
CA GLY A 96 20.19 12.71 -9.37
C GLY A 96 18.87 12.31 -8.70
N VAL A 97 18.93 11.71 -7.50
CA VAL A 97 17.74 11.37 -6.70
C VAL A 97 16.96 12.62 -6.32
N TYR A 98 17.63 13.73 -6.00
CA TYR A 98 16.98 14.99 -5.68
C TYR A 98 16.29 15.64 -6.88
N ILE A 99 16.91 15.63 -8.06
CA ILE A 99 16.27 16.10 -9.29
C ILE A 99 15.04 15.25 -9.60
N TRP A 100 15.16 13.92 -9.50
CA TRP A 100 14.03 13.02 -9.69
C TRP A 100 12.91 13.28 -8.67
N HIS A 101 13.26 13.57 -7.42
CA HIS A 101 12.30 13.96 -6.39
C HIS A 101 11.51 15.20 -6.77
N ILE A 102 12.19 16.28 -7.18
CA ILE A 102 11.54 17.52 -7.61
C ILE A 102 10.57 17.25 -8.76
N TYR A 103 11.01 16.50 -9.78
CA TYR A 103 10.18 16.15 -10.92
C TYR A 103 8.92 15.36 -10.49
N SER A 104 9.10 14.33 -9.67
CA SER A 104 8.01 13.49 -9.14
C SER A 104 7.04 14.29 -8.26
N PHE A 105 7.56 15.20 -7.44
CA PHE A 105 6.76 16.08 -6.61
C PHE A 105 5.97 17.08 -7.45
N ALA A 106 6.60 17.76 -8.40
CA ALA A 106 5.95 18.70 -9.31
C ALA A 106 4.82 18.03 -10.10
N ARG A 107 5.06 16.82 -10.64
CA ARG A 107 4.04 16.03 -11.33
C ARG A 107 2.84 15.74 -10.42
N SER A 108 3.09 15.36 -9.16
CA SER A 108 2.03 15.04 -8.19
C SER A 108 1.17 16.26 -7.84
N VAL A 109 1.78 17.44 -7.74
CA VAL A 109 1.09 18.72 -7.47
C VAL A 109 0.27 19.17 -8.67
N ILE A 110 0.84 19.13 -9.88
CA ILE A 110 0.14 19.51 -11.12
C ILE A 110 -1.09 18.62 -11.35
N GLN A 111 -0.94 17.31 -11.13
CA GLN A 111 -2.01 16.32 -11.30
C GLN A 111 -2.95 16.25 -10.09
N LYS A 112 -2.74 17.07 -9.05
CA LYS A 112 -3.50 17.09 -7.78
C LYS A 112 -3.67 15.70 -7.15
N ASN A 113 -2.69 14.81 -7.36
CA ASN A 113 -2.77 13.42 -6.96
C ASN A 113 -1.37 12.89 -6.60
N TYR A 114 -1.17 12.56 -5.33
CA TYR A 114 0.08 12.03 -4.81
C TYR A 114 0.30 10.53 -5.09
N VAL A 115 -0.69 9.82 -5.66
CA VAL A 115 -0.46 8.45 -6.20
C VAL A 115 0.59 8.48 -7.31
N ASN A 116 0.62 9.56 -8.09
CA ASN A 116 1.56 9.75 -9.21
C ASN A 116 3.00 9.99 -8.76
N TYR A 117 3.24 10.08 -7.45
CA TYR A 117 4.58 10.12 -6.91
C TYR A 117 5.30 8.77 -7.16
N SER A 118 6.49 8.84 -7.72
CA SER A 118 7.31 7.69 -8.11
C SER A 118 7.48 6.68 -6.97
N MET A 119 7.00 5.46 -7.18
CA MET A 119 7.22 4.34 -6.25
C MET A 119 8.70 3.96 -6.09
N PRO A 120 9.50 3.88 -7.17
CA PRO A 120 10.94 3.64 -7.05
C PRO A 120 11.63 4.61 -6.10
N LEU A 121 11.26 5.91 -6.12
CA LEU A 121 11.82 6.90 -5.19
C LEU A 121 11.53 6.55 -3.72
N LEU A 122 10.31 6.10 -3.41
CA LEU A 122 9.97 5.66 -2.05
C LEU A 122 10.82 4.46 -1.60
N ILE A 123 11.06 3.51 -2.50
CA ILE A 123 11.90 2.34 -2.22
C ILE A 123 13.35 2.78 -2.00
N ILE A 124 13.89 3.61 -2.89
CA ILE A 124 15.26 4.15 -2.79
C ILE A 124 15.47 4.86 -1.45
N TYR A 125 14.55 5.73 -1.02
CA TYR A 125 14.69 6.42 0.26
C TYR A 125 14.68 5.46 1.46
N ASN A 126 13.78 4.47 1.49
CA ASN A 126 13.79 3.46 2.55
C ASN A 126 15.09 2.65 2.52
N PHE A 127 15.55 2.25 1.33
CA PHE A 127 16.76 1.45 1.15
C PHE A 127 18.01 2.21 1.62
N VAL A 128 18.18 3.46 1.17
CA VAL A 128 19.29 4.33 1.59
C VAL A 128 19.25 4.51 3.11
N PHE A 129 18.09 4.79 3.68
CA PHE A 129 17.94 4.92 5.13
C PHE A 129 18.36 3.64 5.88
N ILE A 130 17.85 2.47 5.47
CA ILE A 130 18.20 1.19 6.08
C ILE A 130 19.70 0.93 5.94
N PHE A 131 20.26 1.18 4.76
CA PHE A 131 21.68 1.00 4.50
C PHE A 131 22.55 1.90 5.41
N LEU A 132 22.17 3.15 5.60
CA LEU A 132 22.86 4.06 6.52
C LEU A 132 22.80 3.59 7.97
N ILE A 133 21.64 3.12 8.43
CA ILE A 133 21.50 2.57 9.79
C ILE A 133 22.34 1.31 9.98
N ILE A 134 22.30 0.38 9.02
CA ILE A 134 23.17 -0.81 9.01
C ILE A 134 24.64 -0.38 9.06
N ASN A 135 25.04 0.57 8.21
CA ASN A 135 26.42 1.03 8.16
C ASN A 135 26.89 1.59 9.51
N ILE A 136 26.06 2.40 10.18
CA ILE A 136 26.37 2.94 11.51
C ILE A 136 26.45 1.82 12.56
N ILE A 137 25.52 0.85 12.55
CA ILE A 137 25.50 -0.25 13.52
C ILE A 137 26.72 -1.17 13.36
N PHE A 138 27.04 -1.57 12.12
CA PHE A 138 28.13 -2.52 11.86
C PHE A 138 29.51 -1.87 11.97
N ASN A 139 29.65 -0.57 11.67
CA ASN A 139 30.89 0.16 11.96
C ASN A 139 30.99 0.56 13.44
N GLY A 140 29.88 0.66 14.16
CA GLY A 140 29.85 0.93 15.61
C GLY A 140 30.62 2.19 15.99
N THR A 141 31.47 2.09 17.02
CA THR A 141 32.31 3.20 17.51
C THR A 141 33.32 3.67 16.48
N SER A 142 33.81 2.78 15.60
CA SER A 142 34.80 3.13 14.57
C SER A 142 34.27 4.14 13.54
N TYR A 143 32.95 4.20 13.35
CA TYR A 143 32.30 5.20 12.50
C TYR A 143 32.57 6.63 12.99
N PHE A 144 32.59 6.81 14.32
CA PHE A 144 32.79 8.10 14.99
C PHE A 144 34.25 8.38 15.33
N VAL A 145 35.17 7.43 15.08
CA VAL A 145 36.61 7.69 15.15
C VAL A 145 37.02 8.48 13.91
N ILE A 146 36.99 9.81 14.05
CA ILE A 146 37.31 10.76 13.00
C ILE A 146 38.49 11.60 13.49
N ALA A 147 39.54 11.65 12.68
CA ALA A 147 40.69 12.49 13.02
C ALA A 147 40.28 13.97 12.90
N PRO A 148 40.70 14.87 13.81
CA PRO A 148 40.27 16.27 13.81
C PRO A 148 40.59 17.04 12.52
N TRP A 149 41.62 16.61 11.79
CA TRP A 149 42.04 17.21 10.53
C TRP A 149 41.16 16.80 9.34
N ASP A 150 40.40 15.71 9.44
CA ASP A 150 39.55 15.18 8.36
C ASP A 150 38.17 15.85 8.34
N VAL A 151 38.17 17.15 8.03
CA VAL A 151 36.96 17.98 7.96
C VAL A 151 35.95 17.44 6.94
N SER A 152 36.42 16.83 5.84
CA SER A 152 35.54 16.23 4.83
C SER A 152 34.75 15.07 5.41
N LYS A 153 35.40 14.14 6.14
CA LYS A 153 34.72 13.03 6.81
C LYS A 153 33.76 13.52 7.89
N ILE A 154 34.11 14.60 8.62
CA ILE A 154 33.20 15.22 9.59
C ILE A 154 31.93 15.71 8.88
N LEU A 155 32.05 16.47 7.80
CA LEU A 155 30.90 17.00 7.06
C LEU A 155 30.04 15.88 6.45
N TRP A 156 30.65 14.81 5.92
CA TRP A 156 29.93 13.63 5.42
C TRP A 156 29.17 12.90 6.54
N THR A 157 29.77 12.80 7.71
CA THR A 157 29.15 12.20 8.89
C THR A 157 27.95 13.03 9.35
N VAL A 158 28.12 14.35 9.42
CA VAL A 158 27.03 15.29 9.74
C VAL A 158 25.90 15.19 8.71
N ALA A 159 26.21 15.17 7.41
CA ALA A 159 25.22 15.02 6.35
C ALA A 159 24.46 13.68 6.47
N THR A 160 25.14 12.61 6.87
CA THR A 160 24.54 11.28 7.07
C THR A 160 23.57 11.28 8.25
N ILE A 161 23.99 11.80 9.40
CA ILE A 161 23.14 11.93 10.60
C ILE A 161 21.94 12.84 10.29
N TRP A 162 22.19 13.95 9.61
CA TRP A 162 21.16 14.89 9.19
C TRP A 162 20.11 14.21 8.31
N PHE A 163 20.53 13.40 7.34
CA PHE A 163 19.61 12.63 6.49
C PHE A 163 18.74 11.65 7.29
N ILE A 164 19.32 10.96 8.28
CA ILE A 164 18.58 10.06 9.19
C ILE A 164 17.51 10.83 9.97
N ILE A 165 17.85 12.01 10.51
CA ILE A 165 16.91 12.86 11.23
C ILE A 165 15.77 13.31 10.31
N ILE A 166 16.10 13.79 9.10
CA ILE A 166 15.12 14.21 8.09
C ILE A 166 14.15 13.06 7.75
N TYR A 167 14.68 11.84 7.62
CA TYR A 167 13.88 10.68 7.27
C TYR A 167 12.74 10.46 8.28
N PHE A 168 13.06 10.49 9.58
CA PHE A 168 12.06 10.32 10.63
C PHE A 168 11.16 11.56 10.82
N ALA A 169 11.75 12.75 10.81
CA ALA A 169 11.03 13.99 11.08
C ALA A 169 10.04 14.36 9.97
N VAL A 170 10.45 14.18 8.71
CA VAL A 170 9.73 14.72 7.55
C VAL A 170 9.31 13.62 6.58
N PHE A 171 10.24 12.77 6.10
CA PHE A 171 9.94 11.83 5.02
C PHE A 171 8.86 10.81 5.41
N MET A 172 8.84 10.34 6.66
CA MET A 172 7.76 9.47 7.15
C MET A 172 6.37 10.10 7.02
N ARG A 173 6.25 11.44 7.11
CA ARG A 173 4.98 12.15 6.90
C ARG A 173 4.61 12.15 5.42
N CYS A 174 5.56 12.41 4.52
CA CYS A 174 5.35 12.34 3.08
C CYS A 174 4.92 10.93 2.63
N LYS A 175 5.60 9.88 3.14
CA LYS A 175 5.24 8.48 2.88
C LYS A 175 3.81 8.15 3.34
N LYS A 176 3.41 8.61 4.53
CA LYS A 176 2.03 8.45 5.02
C LYS A 176 1.02 9.11 4.09
N ILE A 177 1.28 10.33 3.62
CA ILE A 177 0.40 11.03 2.66
C ILE A 177 0.23 10.20 1.40
N ILE A 178 1.34 9.75 0.77
CA ILE A 178 1.27 8.96 -0.46
C ILE A 178 0.48 7.66 -0.25
N ASN A 179 0.71 6.97 0.87
CA ASN A 179 -0.01 5.75 1.19
C ASN A 179 -1.51 5.99 1.43
N SER A 180 -1.89 7.12 2.05
CA SER A 180 -3.31 7.49 2.19
C SER A 180 -3.98 7.72 0.85
N PHE A 181 -3.30 8.37 -0.10
CA PHE A 181 -3.82 8.53 -1.46
C PHE A 181 -3.98 7.18 -2.17
N LYS A 182 -2.99 6.29 -2.06
CA LYS A 182 -3.08 4.94 -2.65
C LYS A 182 -4.20 4.11 -2.05
N TYR A 183 -4.37 4.17 -0.73
CA TYR A 183 -5.44 3.48 -0.04
C TYR A 183 -6.82 4.01 -0.44
N LEU A 184 -6.98 5.34 -0.53
CA LEU A 184 -8.22 5.95 -1.01
C LEU A 184 -8.54 5.53 -2.45
N THR A 185 -7.55 5.52 -3.35
CA THR A 185 -7.74 5.02 -4.72
C THR A 185 -8.17 3.54 -4.73
N ALA A 186 -7.59 2.71 -3.88
CA ALA A 186 -7.99 1.30 -3.77
C ALA A 186 -9.45 1.15 -3.31
N ILE A 187 -9.88 1.93 -2.30
CA ILE A 187 -11.27 1.93 -1.83
C ILE A 187 -12.23 2.37 -2.95
N ILE A 188 -11.92 3.47 -3.64
CA ILE A 188 -12.77 4.00 -4.72
C ILE A 188 -12.92 2.95 -5.84
N ASN A 189 -11.81 2.34 -6.26
CA ASN A 189 -11.82 1.29 -7.28
C ASN A 189 -12.63 0.07 -6.82
N GLN A 190 -12.49 -0.34 -5.55
CA GLN A 190 -13.25 -1.45 -4.99
C GLN A 190 -14.75 -1.16 -4.97
N ARG A 191 -15.17 0.06 -4.56
CA ARG A 191 -16.57 0.49 -4.60
C ARG A 191 -17.12 0.47 -6.03
N GLN A 192 -16.35 0.93 -7.01
CA GLN A 192 -16.75 0.90 -8.43
C GLN A 192 -16.88 -0.53 -8.98
N ILE A 193 -15.96 -1.42 -8.62
CA ILE A 193 -16.03 -2.84 -9.01
C ILE A 193 -17.26 -3.49 -8.37
N MET A 194 -17.49 -3.28 -7.07
CA MET A 194 -18.65 -3.80 -6.37
C MET A 194 -19.97 -3.25 -6.93
N SER A 195 -20.06 -1.96 -7.25
CA SER A 195 -21.25 -1.39 -7.89
C SER A 195 -21.47 -1.96 -9.29
N THR A 196 -20.40 -2.23 -10.04
CA THR A 196 -20.50 -2.84 -11.38
C THR A 196 -20.94 -4.31 -11.28
N MET A 197 -20.43 -5.04 -10.29
CA MET A 197 -20.86 -6.42 -9.99
C MET A 197 -22.32 -6.47 -9.51
N ALA A 198 -22.73 -5.58 -8.61
CA ALA A 198 -24.11 -5.47 -8.15
C ALA A 198 -25.07 -5.16 -9.31
N ASN A 199 -24.74 -4.18 -10.15
CA ASN A 199 -25.55 -3.82 -11.32
C ASN A 199 -25.60 -4.95 -12.39
N SER A 200 -24.53 -5.75 -12.50
CA SER A 200 -24.52 -6.92 -13.38
C SER A 200 -25.39 -8.06 -12.85
N ASN A 201 -25.50 -8.19 -11.52
CA ASN A 201 -26.38 -9.16 -10.88
C ASN A 201 -27.85 -8.72 -10.99
N ASP A 202 -28.13 -7.42 -10.89
CA ASP A 202 -29.47 -6.85 -11.11
C ASP A 202 -29.90 -6.95 -12.57
N SER A 203 -28.97 -6.80 -13.53
CA SER A 203 -29.25 -7.01 -14.95
C SER A 203 -29.56 -8.48 -15.28
N PHE A 204 -28.88 -9.41 -14.59
CA PHE A 204 -29.17 -10.84 -14.68
C PHE A 204 -30.52 -11.21 -14.04
N MET A 205 -30.84 -10.65 -12.87
CA MET A 205 -32.14 -10.82 -12.22
C MET A 205 -33.28 -10.16 -13.01
N ALA A 206 -33.04 -9.01 -13.64
CA ALA A 206 -34.00 -8.34 -14.52
C ALA A 206 -34.24 -9.15 -15.81
N MET A 207 -33.21 -9.78 -16.37
CA MET A 207 -33.36 -10.71 -17.51
C MET A 207 -34.12 -11.98 -17.12
N LEU A 208 -33.91 -12.48 -15.89
CA LEU A 208 -34.66 -13.62 -15.34
C LEU A 208 -36.14 -13.29 -15.10
N ASN A 209 -36.43 -12.07 -14.63
CA ASN A 209 -37.79 -11.58 -14.43
C ASN A 209 -38.49 -11.22 -15.76
N ALA A 210 -37.76 -10.77 -16.78
CA ALA A 210 -38.30 -10.51 -18.12
C ALA A 210 -38.69 -11.80 -18.88
N LEU A 211 -38.19 -12.96 -18.45
CA LEU A 211 -38.58 -14.28 -18.96
C LEU A 211 -39.81 -14.86 -18.23
N GLN A 212 -40.41 -14.15 -17.27
CA GLN A 212 -41.74 -14.51 -16.75
C GLN A 212 -42.81 -14.14 -17.78
N PRO A 213 -43.64 -15.09 -18.24
CA PRO A 213 -44.78 -14.74 -19.08
C PRO A 213 -45.81 -13.95 -18.26
N ASN A 214 -46.20 -12.80 -18.79
CA ASN A 214 -47.21 -11.90 -18.26
C ASN A 214 -48.56 -12.64 -18.13
N GLN A 215 -48.87 -13.19 -16.94
CA GLN A 215 -50.20 -13.74 -16.68
C GLN A 215 -51.15 -12.60 -16.33
N SER A 216 -51.83 -12.10 -17.37
CA SER A 216 -53.04 -11.29 -17.23
C SER A 216 -54.27 -12.20 -17.02
N ASN A 217 -54.99 -11.90 -15.93
CA ASN A 217 -56.41 -12.15 -15.62
C ASN A 217 -56.96 -13.60 -15.57
N THR A 218 -57.62 -13.96 -14.46
CA THR A 218 -59.10 -13.99 -14.32
C THR A 218 -59.55 -14.54 -12.93
N GLN A 219 -60.44 -13.78 -12.27
CA GLN A 219 -61.48 -14.11 -11.25
C GLN A 219 -61.17 -14.93 -9.95
N LYS A 220 -61.48 -14.28 -8.80
CA LYS A 220 -61.90 -14.85 -7.48
C LYS A 220 -63.13 -15.78 -7.62
N PRO A 221 -63.52 -16.66 -6.64
CA PRO A 221 -63.41 -16.43 -5.18
C PRO A 221 -63.24 -17.66 -4.22
N LYS A 222 -63.03 -17.31 -2.93
CA LYS A 222 -63.37 -17.99 -1.65
C LYS A 222 -62.41 -19.01 -0.98
N GLU A 223 -61.99 -18.58 0.22
CA GLU A 223 -61.76 -19.28 1.51
C GLU A 223 -61.46 -20.79 1.53
N THR A 224 -60.37 -21.18 2.19
CA THR A 224 -60.36 -21.88 3.51
C THR A 224 -58.93 -21.95 4.07
N GLU A 225 -58.82 -21.79 5.38
CA GLU A 225 -57.60 -21.77 6.18
C GLU A 225 -56.89 -23.14 6.32
N MET A 226 -55.57 -23.04 6.55
CA MET A 226 -54.66 -23.94 7.28
C MET A 226 -54.44 -25.40 6.83
N SER A 227 -53.21 -25.65 6.38
CA SER A 227 -52.26 -26.46 7.17
C SER A 227 -50.81 -26.12 6.82
N GLN A 228 -50.10 -25.54 7.79
CA GLN A 228 -48.65 -25.35 7.80
C GLN A 228 -47.98 -26.72 7.97
N ASN A 229 -47.63 -27.38 6.85
CA ASN A 229 -46.49 -28.32 6.83
C ASN A 229 -46.01 -28.76 5.43
N GLU A 230 -46.58 -28.24 4.32
CA GLU A 230 -46.16 -28.64 2.97
C GLU A 230 -45.30 -27.60 2.22
N GLN A 231 -44.94 -26.48 2.86
CA GLN A 231 -44.33 -25.36 2.14
C GLN A 231 -42.82 -25.53 1.86
N ASN A 232 -42.12 -26.43 2.56
CA ASN A 232 -40.68 -26.67 2.34
C ASN A 232 -40.35 -27.72 1.29
N GLN A 233 -41.23 -28.69 0.99
CA GLN A 233 -40.98 -29.65 -0.10
C GLN A 233 -41.33 -29.11 -1.49
N ASN A 234 -42.17 -28.08 -1.57
CA ASN A 234 -42.61 -27.53 -2.86
C ASN A 234 -41.65 -26.49 -3.46
N GLN A 235 -40.75 -25.90 -2.66
CA GLN A 235 -39.71 -24.99 -3.15
C GLN A 235 -38.49 -25.71 -3.73
N GLU A 236 -38.07 -26.82 -3.11
CA GLU A 236 -36.94 -27.66 -3.55
C GLU A 236 -37.23 -28.25 -4.95
N ASN A 237 -38.45 -28.78 -5.14
CA ASN A 237 -38.92 -29.24 -6.45
C ASN A 237 -39.10 -28.09 -7.46
N SER A 238 -39.47 -26.88 -7.02
CA SER A 238 -39.63 -25.72 -7.92
C SER A 238 -38.30 -25.26 -8.53
N TYR A 239 -37.22 -25.26 -7.75
CA TYR A 239 -35.91 -24.79 -8.20
C TYR A 239 -35.23 -25.76 -9.17
N ARG A 240 -35.20 -27.05 -8.82
CA ARG A 240 -34.68 -28.10 -9.71
C ARG A 240 -35.45 -28.17 -11.03
N THR A 241 -36.77 -27.97 -10.98
CA THR A 241 -37.63 -27.90 -12.18
C THR A 241 -37.34 -26.67 -13.05
N LYS A 242 -36.89 -25.55 -12.46
CA LYS A 242 -36.46 -24.36 -13.22
C LYS A 242 -35.10 -24.58 -13.88
N LEU A 243 -34.15 -25.21 -13.18
CA LEU A 243 -32.84 -25.57 -13.74
C LEU A 243 -32.96 -26.59 -14.88
N ALA A 244 -33.89 -27.55 -14.78
CA ALA A 244 -34.14 -28.54 -15.82
C ALA A 244 -34.56 -27.93 -17.18
N LYS A 245 -35.19 -26.74 -17.16
CA LYS A 245 -35.63 -26.00 -18.36
C LYS A 245 -34.50 -25.29 -19.09
N LEU A 246 -33.33 -25.13 -18.47
CA LEU A 246 -32.16 -24.50 -19.08
C LEU A 246 -31.46 -25.45 -20.04
N ASN A 247 -30.80 -24.90 -21.06
CA ASN A 247 -29.96 -25.68 -21.96
C ASN A 247 -28.60 -26.01 -21.29
N GLN A 248 -27.87 -26.99 -21.83
CA GLN A 248 -26.63 -27.47 -21.21
C GLN A 248 -25.56 -26.38 -21.13
N GLU A 249 -25.44 -25.53 -22.16
CA GLU A 249 -24.51 -24.41 -22.17
C GLU A 249 -24.80 -23.38 -21.07
N GLN A 250 -26.08 -23.08 -20.81
CA GLN A 250 -26.50 -22.19 -19.72
C GLN A 250 -26.20 -22.78 -18.34
N LEU A 251 -26.37 -24.10 -18.19
CA LEU A 251 -26.02 -24.82 -16.95
C LEU A 251 -24.51 -24.84 -16.72
N ILE A 252 -23.71 -25.04 -17.76
CA ILE A 252 -22.23 -24.97 -17.70
C ILE A 252 -21.80 -23.56 -17.29
N LEU A 253 -22.33 -22.51 -17.93
CA LEU A 253 -22.01 -21.12 -17.59
C LEU A 253 -22.40 -20.77 -16.15
N MET A 254 -23.53 -21.29 -15.67
CA MET A 254 -23.95 -21.11 -14.28
C MET A 254 -23.00 -21.83 -13.32
N ALA A 255 -22.61 -23.06 -13.63
CA ALA A 255 -21.66 -23.83 -12.84
C ALA A 255 -20.26 -23.20 -12.79
N GLN A 256 -19.77 -22.64 -13.91
CA GLN A 256 -18.51 -21.87 -13.95
C GLN A 256 -18.57 -20.64 -13.04
N LYS A 257 -19.70 -19.91 -13.06
CA LYS A 257 -19.89 -18.73 -12.19
C LYS A 257 -20.02 -19.09 -10.71
N LEU A 258 -20.51 -20.29 -10.39
CA LEU A 258 -20.57 -20.85 -9.04
C LEU A 258 -19.27 -21.56 -8.63
N ASN A 259 -18.22 -21.47 -9.45
CA ASN A 259 -16.91 -22.05 -9.19
C ASN A 259 -16.93 -23.58 -9.02
N ILE A 260 -17.89 -24.26 -9.68
CA ILE A 260 -17.91 -25.72 -9.78
C ILE A 260 -16.79 -26.13 -10.74
N PHE A 261 -15.92 -27.04 -10.28
CA PHE A 261 -14.74 -27.49 -11.04
C PHE A 261 -15.14 -28.32 -12.27
N GLU A 262 -14.53 -28.01 -13.42
CA GLU A 262 -14.70 -28.69 -14.72
C GLU A 262 -16.17 -28.96 -15.14
N PRO A 263 -17.02 -27.92 -15.25
CA PRO A 263 -18.45 -28.10 -15.50
C PRO A 263 -18.78 -28.59 -16.91
N GLU A 264 -17.85 -28.47 -17.85
CA GLU A 264 -17.98 -28.96 -19.24
C GLU A 264 -17.98 -30.50 -19.32
N GLN A 265 -17.45 -31.18 -18.29
CA GLN A 265 -17.39 -32.64 -18.25
C GLN A 265 -18.61 -33.27 -17.54
N LEU A 266 -19.45 -32.45 -16.91
CA LEU A 266 -20.59 -32.91 -16.12
C LEU A 266 -21.84 -33.10 -16.98
N LYS A 267 -22.62 -34.14 -16.67
CA LYS A 267 -23.93 -34.35 -17.30
C LYS A 267 -24.93 -33.32 -16.81
N LYS A 268 -25.97 -33.07 -17.61
CA LYS A 268 -26.98 -32.05 -17.34
C LYS A 268 -27.60 -32.20 -15.94
N GLU A 269 -27.92 -33.42 -15.56
CA GLU A 269 -28.51 -33.76 -14.26
C GLU A 269 -27.54 -33.52 -13.11
N GLU A 270 -26.25 -33.83 -13.30
CA GLU A 270 -25.19 -33.59 -12.30
C GLU A 270 -24.91 -32.09 -12.11
N LEU A 271 -25.01 -31.30 -13.19
CA LEU A 271 -24.93 -29.84 -13.11
C LEU A 271 -26.10 -29.27 -12.33
N ILE A 272 -27.32 -29.74 -12.59
CA ILE A 272 -28.52 -29.31 -11.87
C ILE A 272 -28.38 -29.60 -10.37
N ASP A 273 -27.92 -30.79 -10.00
CA ASP A 273 -27.80 -31.22 -8.60
C ASP A 273 -26.69 -30.48 -7.84
N LYS A 274 -25.55 -30.20 -8.49
CA LYS A 274 -24.48 -29.41 -7.87
C LYS A 274 -24.83 -27.94 -7.75
N ILE A 275 -25.60 -27.41 -8.70
CA ILE A 275 -26.07 -26.02 -8.63
C ILE A 275 -27.13 -25.90 -7.52
N SER A 276 -28.09 -26.82 -7.42
CA SER A 276 -29.13 -26.76 -6.40
C SER A 276 -28.57 -26.89 -4.97
N SER A 277 -27.60 -27.79 -4.74
CA SER A 277 -27.02 -27.98 -3.41
C SER A 277 -26.31 -26.74 -2.86
N ILE A 278 -25.62 -25.97 -3.71
CA ILE A 278 -24.97 -24.71 -3.29
C ILE A 278 -26.01 -23.70 -2.79
N PHE A 279 -27.19 -23.63 -3.41
CA PHE A 279 -28.23 -22.68 -2.99
C PHE A 279 -29.02 -23.17 -1.77
N GLU A 280 -29.14 -24.49 -1.57
CA GLU A 280 -29.75 -25.11 -0.39
C GLU A 280 -28.84 -25.04 0.86
N ASP A 281 -27.52 -25.10 0.71
CA ASP A 281 -26.59 -24.94 1.84
C ASP A 281 -26.54 -23.49 2.34
N ASN A 282 -26.68 -22.52 1.44
CA ASN A 282 -26.71 -21.09 1.80
C ASN A 282 -28.00 -20.66 2.50
N SER A 283 -29.13 -21.35 2.30
CA SER A 283 -30.37 -21.05 3.02
C SER A 283 -30.34 -21.57 4.47
N LYS A 284 -29.71 -22.72 4.73
CA LYS A 284 -29.57 -23.27 6.10
C LYS A 284 -28.59 -22.50 6.98
N GLN A 285 -27.60 -21.82 6.40
CA GLN A 285 -26.61 -21.05 7.18
C GLN A 285 -27.18 -19.74 7.77
N ASN A 286 -28.26 -19.19 7.21
CA ASN A 286 -28.88 -17.96 7.69
C ASN A 286 -29.88 -18.16 8.84
N GLU A 287 -30.43 -19.36 9.04
CA GLU A 287 -31.38 -19.62 10.13
C GLU A 287 -30.71 -19.79 11.51
N ASN A 288 -29.45 -20.26 11.57
CA ASN A 288 -28.74 -20.48 12.84
C ASN A 288 -28.11 -19.22 13.48
N SER A 289 -28.16 -18.06 12.80
CA SER A 289 -27.50 -16.83 13.29
C SER A 289 -28.43 -15.89 14.08
N GLU A 290 -29.75 -16.15 14.13
CA GLU A 290 -30.71 -15.28 14.81
C GLU A 290 -31.01 -15.69 16.27
N GLU A 291 -30.67 -16.90 16.71
CA GLU A 291 -30.98 -17.39 18.07
C GLU A 291 -29.99 -16.93 19.18
N ILE A 292 -28.82 -16.37 18.85
CA ILE A 292 -27.75 -16.11 19.86
C ILE A 292 -27.81 -14.67 20.45
N LYS A 293 -28.71 -13.79 19.99
CA LYS A 293 -28.71 -12.36 20.39
C LYS A 293 -29.68 -11.94 21.50
N GLN A 294 -30.43 -12.84 22.13
CA GLN A 294 -31.40 -12.48 23.18
C GLN A 294 -30.99 -12.76 24.64
N GLU A 295 -29.83 -13.37 24.92
CA GLU A 295 -29.49 -13.82 26.29
C GLU A 295 -28.46 -12.95 27.04
N ASN A 296 -28.36 -11.63 26.77
CA ASN A 296 -27.39 -10.77 27.47
C ASN A 296 -27.89 -9.35 27.75
N LYS A 297 -29.10 -9.24 28.29
CA LYS A 297 -29.64 -7.98 28.85
C LYS A 297 -30.63 -8.24 29.98
N ASP A 298 -30.16 -8.80 31.10
CA ASP A 298 -30.69 -8.47 32.43
C ASP A 298 -29.81 -9.10 33.51
N ASP A 299 -28.83 -8.34 34.01
CA ASP A 299 -28.52 -8.34 35.46
C ASP A 299 -27.45 -7.28 35.78
N SER A 300 -27.90 -6.10 36.23
CA SER A 300 -27.07 -5.22 37.06
C SER A 300 -27.96 -4.18 37.75
N LYS A 301 -28.59 -4.59 38.87
CA LYS A 301 -29.13 -3.70 39.90
C LYS A 301 -29.11 -4.39 41.28
N GLY A 302 -28.47 -3.74 42.26
CA GLY A 302 -28.54 -4.01 43.71
C GLY A 302 -27.29 -4.72 44.27
N GLU A 303 -26.37 -4.02 44.95
CA GLU A 303 -26.33 -3.81 46.42
C GLU A 303 -25.99 -5.11 47.20
N THR A 304 -25.13 -5.20 48.23
CA THR A 304 -24.46 -4.29 49.17
C THR A 304 -23.45 -5.11 50.02
N ASN A 305 -22.54 -4.41 50.76
CA ASN A 305 -21.75 -4.84 51.95
C ASN A 305 -20.62 -5.88 51.70
N ASP A 306 -19.37 -5.71 52.16
CA ASP A 306 -18.75 -5.06 53.32
C ASP A 306 -17.46 -4.31 52.92
#